data_AF-A0A2P6FWZ0-F1
#
_entry.id   AF-A0A2P6FWZ0-F1
#
_cell.length_a   1.000
_cell.length_b   1.000
_cell.length_c   1.000
_cell.angle_alpha   90.00
_cell.angle_beta   90.00
_cell.angle_gamma   90.00
#
_symmetry.space_group_name_H-M   'P 1'
#
loop_
_entity.id
_entity.type
_entity.pdbx_description
1 polymer ?
#
loop_
_entity_poly.entity_id
_entity_poly.type
_entity_poly.pdbx_seq_one_letter_code
_entity_poly.pdbx_strand_id
1 'polypeptide(L)'
;MGWRARYDALVLNLRRQLSALPPGQPLRLAKSTSNLFRPRESSAMGRLDVTAFDGVLHVDPDTNTAEVLGMTTYEHLVQATLPYGLMPLCVPQLKTITLGGAVTGLGIESASFRSGLPHESVIEMDILT
;
A
#
# COMPACT_ATOMS: atom_id res chain seq x y z
N MET A 1 18.51 10.86 -8.99
CA MET A 1 17.20 10.74 -9.65
C MET A 1 16.14 10.95 -8.59
N GLY A 2 15.11 11.78 -8.84
CA GLY A 2 14.01 12.00 -7.88
C GLY A 2 13.16 10.74 -7.70
N TRP A 3 12.35 10.72 -6.64
CA TRP A 3 11.48 9.57 -6.31
C TRP A 3 10.50 9.22 -7.45
N ARG A 4 10.10 10.21 -8.26
CA ARG A 4 9.22 10.03 -9.43
C ARG A 4 9.79 9.06 -10.46
N ALA A 5 11.08 9.19 -10.80
CA ALA A 5 11.73 8.30 -11.77
C ALA A 5 11.81 6.84 -11.26
N ARG A 6 11.99 6.65 -9.95
CA ARG A 6 11.92 5.32 -9.33
C ARG A 6 10.50 4.75 -9.42
N TYR A 7 9.50 5.56 -9.12
CA TYR A 7 8.10 5.18 -9.23
C TYR A 7 7.73 4.76 -10.66
N ASP A 8 8.10 5.56 -11.66
CA ASP A 8 7.82 5.26 -13.06
C ASP A 8 8.42 3.92 -13.50
N ALA A 9 9.64 3.60 -13.05
CA ALA A 9 10.27 2.31 -13.32
C ALA A 9 9.51 1.13 -12.68
N LEU A 10 8.99 1.30 -11.46
CA LEU A 10 8.16 0.28 -10.80
C LEU A 10 6.85 0.05 -11.56
N VAL A 11 6.17 1.13 -11.95
CA VAL A 11 4.91 1.07 -12.73
C VAL A 11 5.14 0.41 -14.08
N LEU A 12 6.20 0.78 -14.80
CA LEU A 12 6.54 0.16 -16.09
C LEU A 12 6.76 -1.34 -15.94
N ASN A 13 7.49 -1.76 -14.89
CA ASN A 13 7.70 -3.17 -14.63
C ASN A 13 6.39 -3.91 -14.32
N LEU A 14 5.52 -3.31 -13.52
CA LEU A 14 4.24 -3.88 -13.14
C LEU A 14 3.29 -4.03 -14.35
N ARG A 15 3.24 -3.02 -15.23
CA ARG A 15 2.48 -3.06 -16.48
C ARG A 15 2.95 -4.19 -17.40
N ARG A 16 4.27 -4.39 -17.52
CA ARG A 16 4.81 -5.52 -18.29
C ARG A 16 4.37 -6.86 -17.71
N GLN A 17 4.44 -7.02 -16.38
CA GLN A 17 3.96 -8.24 -15.73
C GLN A 17 2.47 -8.47 -15.99
N LEU A 18 1.62 -7.44 -15.82
CA LEU A 18 0.19 -7.55 -16.05
C LEU A 18 -0.13 -7.95 -17.49
N SER A 19 0.56 -7.35 -18.48
CA SER A 19 0.37 -7.67 -19.90
C SER A 19 0.76 -9.09 -20.30
N ALA A 20 1.63 -9.74 -19.51
CA ALA A 20 2.06 -11.12 -19.74
C ALA A 20 1.08 -12.16 -19.16
N LEU A 21 0.11 -11.74 -18.34
CA LEU A 21 -0.89 -12.64 -17.76
C LEU A 21 -2.01 -12.94 -18.75
N PRO A 22 -2.57 -14.18 -18.74
CA PRO A 22 -3.69 -14.52 -19.61
C PRO A 22 -4.93 -13.64 -19.34
N PRO A 23 -5.61 -13.14 -20.39
CA PRO A 23 -6.81 -12.32 -20.22
C PRO A 23 -7.95 -13.14 -19.62
N GLY A 24 -8.83 -12.47 -18.86
CA GLY A 24 -10.04 -13.08 -18.30
C GLY A 24 -9.83 -14.02 -17.11
N GLN A 25 -8.59 -14.25 -16.67
CA GLN A 25 -8.32 -14.97 -15.43
C GLN A 25 -8.37 -14.02 -14.21
N PRO A 26 -8.92 -14.45 -13.07
CA PRO A 26 -8.93 -13.59 -11.89
C PRO A 26 -7.50 -13.38 -11.38
N LEU A 27 -7.17 -12.11 -11.09
CA LEU A 27 -5.85 -11.67 -10.68
C LEU A 27 -5.66 -11.79 -9.16
N ARG A 28 -4.46 -12.15 -8.70
CA ARG A 28 -4.07 -11.99 -7.30
C ARG A 28 -2.74 -11.26 -7.18
N LEU A 29 -2.57 -10.54 -6.07
CA LEU A 29 -1.28 -9.94 -5.73
C LEU A 29 -0.39 -10.98 -5.04
N ALA A 30 0.84 -11.15 -5.53
CA ALA A 30 1.89 -11.85 -4.80
C ALA A 30 2.39 -10.95 -3.67
N LYS A 31 2.14 -11.38 -2.44
CA LYS A 31 2.61 -10.72 -1.22
C LYS A 31 2.92 -11.73 -0.13
N SER A 32 3.93 -11.42 0.68
CA SER A 32 4.40 -12.25 1.79
C SER A 32 3.50 -12.17 3.03
N THR A 33 2.71 -11.10 3.16
CA THR A 33 1.86 -10.87 4.34
C THR A 33 0.37 -11.13 4.09
N SER A 34 -0.29 -11.67 5.11
CA SER A 34 -1.74 -11.93 5.12
C SER A 34 -2.30 -11.60 6.49
N ASN A 35 -3.33 -10.75 6.52
CA ASN A 35 -4.11 -10.45 7.73
C ASN A 35 -5.46 -11.17 7.71
N LEU A 36 -5.57 -12.26 6.94
CA LEU A 36 -6.74 -13.12 6.94
C LEU A 36 -6.74 -14.01 8.18
N PHE A 37 -7.85 -14.02 8.92
CA PHE A 37 -8.08 -14.94 10.03
C PHE A 37 -8.65 -16.30 9.59
N ARG A 38 -8.45 -16.66 8.32
CA ARG A 38 -8.88 -17.94 7.75
C ARG A 38 -7.77 -18.60 6.94
N PRO A 39 -7.76 -19.94 6.86
CA PRO A 39 -6.85 -20.66 5.97
C PRO A 39 -7.01 -20.20 4.52
N ARG A 40 -5.89 -20.21 3.81
CA ARG A 40 -5.83 -19.91 2.37
C ARG A 40 -5.73 -21.23 1.62
N GLU A 41 -6.63 -21.45 0.67
CA GLU A 41 -6.46 -22.51 -0.31
C GLU A 41 -5.32 -22.15 -1.27
N SER A 42 -4.47 -23.13 -1.57
CA SER A 42 -3.46 -22.98 -2.62
C SER A 42 -4.16 -22.84 -3.96
N SER A 43 -3.76 -21.84 -4.74
CA SER A 43 -4.34 -21.58 -6.05
C SER A 43 -3.23 -21.33 -7.06
N ALA A 44 -3.34 -21.97 -8.23
CA ALA A 44 -2.44 -21.79 -9.37
C ALA A 44 -2.73 -20.51 -10.17
N MET A 45 -3.56 -19.59 -9.64
CA MET A 45 -3.91 -18.33 -10.28
C MET A 45 -2.69 -17.45 -10.56
N GLY A 46 -2.75 -16.71 -11.68
CA GLY A 46 -1.78 -15.68 -12.03
C GLY A 46 -1.57 -14.69 -10.87
N ARG A 47 -0.31 -14.51 -10.47
CA ARG A 47 0.08 -13.59 -9.42
C ARG A 47 0.86 -12.43 -10.00
N LEU A 48 0.41 -11.22 -9.70
CA LEU A 48 1.15 -9.99 -9.99
C LEU A 48 2.12 -9.71 -8.84
N ASP A 49 3.42 -9.66 -9.12
CA ASP A 49 4.41 -9.36 -8.10
C ASP A 49 4.45 -7.86 -7.80
N VAL A 50 3.98 -7.53 -6.60
CA VAL A 50 3.93 -6.17 -6.06
C VAL A 50 4.91 -5.97 -4.91
N THR A 51 5.80 -6.92 -4.65
CA THR A 51 6.74 -6.85 -3.51
C THR A 51 7.64 -5.62 -3.56
N ALA A 52 7.97 -5.13 -4.76
CA ALA A 52 8.75 -3.91 -4.96
C ALA A 52 7.99 -2.61 -4.63
N PHE A 53 6.68 -2.66 -4.38
CA PHE A 53 5.84 -1.52 -4.00
C PHE A 53 5.82 -1.29 -2.48
N ASP A 54 6.91 -1.59 -1.78
CA ASP A 54 7.13 -1.25 -0.36
C ASP A 54 8.12 -0.09 -0.25
N GLY A 55 7.66 1.03 0.32
CA GLY A 55 8.46 2.21 0.54
C GLY A 55 7.67 3.51 0.58
N VAL A 56 8.12 4.42 1.45
CA VAL A 56 7.74 5.84 1.42
C VAL A 56 8.67 6.56 0.45
N LEU A 57 8.09 7.18 -0.59
CA LEU A 57 8.80 7.86 -1.66
C LEU A 57 9.21 9.27 -1.27
N HIS A 58 8.32 9.97 -0.56
CA HIS A 58 8.53 11.34 -0.11
C HIS A 58 7.64 11.65 1.10
N VAL A 59 8.13 12.50 2.01
CA VAL A 59 7.35 13.07 3.12
C VAL A 59 7.50 14.58 3.02
N ASP A 60 6.36 15.29 3.01
CA ASP A 60 6.29 16.74 3.02
C ASP A 60 5.71 17.20 4.37
N PRO A 61 6.56 17.72 5.27
CA PRO A 61 6.11 18.18 6.59
C PRO A 61 5.34 19.50 6.56
N ASP A 62 5.45 20.29 5.50
CA ASP A 62 4.76 21.58 5.41
C ASP A 62 3.29 21.37 5.07
N THR A 63 2.99 20.38 4.23
CA THR A 63 1.62 20.00 3.85
C THR A 63 1.05 18.84 4.66
N ASN A 64 1.86 18.20 5.52
CA ASN A 64 1.52 16.97 6.24
C ASN A 64 1.12 15.81 5.31
N THR A 65 1.82 15.65 4.19
CA THR A 65 1.54 14.62 3.20
C THR A 65 2.71 13.66 3.00
N ALA A 66 2.43 12.48 2.46
CA ALA A 66 3.44 11.52 2.09
C ALA A 66 3.05 10.78 0.81
N GLU A 67 4.03 10.59 -0.07
CA GLU A 67 3.94 9.76 -1.25
C GLU A 67 4.36 8.34 -0.88
N VAL A 68 3.47 7.36 -0.97
CA VAL A 68 3.66 6.05 -0.37
C VAL A 68 3.23 4.92 -1.31
N LEU A 69 4.09 3.92 -1.48
CA LEU A 69 3.76 2.75 -2.29
C LEU A 69 2.79 1.81 -1.55
N GLY A 70 1.89 1.15 -2.28
CA GLY A 70 0.74 0.43 -1.69
C GLY A 70 1.07 -0.80 -0.80
N MET A 71 2.26 -1.40 -0.95
CA MET A 71 2.70 -2.51 -0.08
C MET A 71 3.44 -2.05 1.18
N THR A 72 3.66 -0.74 1.34
CA THR A 72 4.26 -0.16 2.56
C THR A 72 3.40 -0.49 3.76
N THR A 73 3.99 -1.05 4.81
CA THR A 73 3.29 -1.28 6.08
C THR A 73 3.05 0.02 6.83
N TYR A 74 2.02 0.07 7.67
CA TYR A 74 1.85 1.20 8.58
C TYR A 74 3.02 1.38 9.54
N GLU A 75 3.67 0.28 9.95
CA GLU A 75 4.91 0.37 10.73
C GLU A 75 6.00 1.13 9.95
N HIS A 76 6.22 0.79 8.68
CA HIS A 76 7.19 1.49 7.83
C HIS A 76 6.80 2.96 7.60
N LEU A 77 5.52 3.24 7.35
CA LEU A 77 5.03 4.61 7.17
C LEU A 77 5.26 5.46 8.44
N VAL A 78 4.92 4.93 9.62
CA VAL A 78 5.17 5.62 10.91
C VAL A 78 6.66 5.88 11.10
N GLN A 79 7.53 4.90 10.81
CA GLN A 79 8.98 5.08 10.92
C GLN A 79 9.51 6.18 9.99
N ALA A 80 8.95 6.32 8.78
CA ALA A 80 9.37 7.34 7.82
C ALA A 80 8.89 8.75 8.19
N THR A 81 7.71 8.88 8.83
CA THR A 81 7.14 10.18 9.21
C THR A 81 7.62 10.68 10.58
N LEU A 82 8.04 9.77 11.47
CA LEU A 82 8.44 10.10 12.83
C LEU A 82 9.58 11.13 12.93
N PRO A 83 10.63 11.14 12.07
CA PRO A 83 11.67 12.17 12.08
C PRO A 83 11.16 13.60 11.86
N TYR A 84 9.97 13.74 11.27
CA TYR A 84 9.31 15.02 11.02
C TYR A 84 8.29 15.38 12.12
N GLY A 85 8.17 14.55 13.17
CA GLY A 85 7.14 14.73 14.21
C GLY A 85 5.73 14.35 13.75
N LEU A 86 5.61 13.58 12.65
CA LEU A 86 4.34 13.23 12.01
C LEU A 86 4.00 11.74 12.16
N MET A 87 2.70 11.44 12.05
CA MET A 87 2.16 10.08 12.05
C MET A 87 0.84 10.04 11.24
N PRO A 88 0.48 8.92 10.59
CA PRO A 88 -0.86 8.74 10.04
C PRO A 88 -1.95 8.93 11.11
N LEU A 89 -3.08 9.54 10.73
CA LEU A 89 -4.19 9.84 11.63
C LEU A 89 -4.86 8.61 12.25
N CYS A 90 -4.80 7.48 11.53
CA CYS A 90 -5.32 6.19 11.96
C CYS A 90 -4.28 5.11 11.60
N VAL A 91 -3.68 4.48 12.62
CA VAL A 91 -2.69 3.40 12.48
C VAL A 91 -3.33 2.08 12.91
N PRO A 92 -3.54 1.11 12.00
CA PRO A 92 -4.12 -0.18 12.33
C PRO A 92 -3.25 -1.01 13.29
N GLN A 93 -3.89 -1.80 14.16
CA GLN A 93 -3.24 -2.60 15.21
C GLN A 93 -2.14 -3.57 14.74
N LEU A 94 -2.30 -4.22 13.58
CA LEU A 94 -1.35 -5.25 13.12
C LEU A 94 -0.25 -4.65 12.24
N LYS A 95 1.02 -4.82 12.66
CA LYS A 95 2.22 -4.30 11.98
C LYS A 95 2.32 -4.66 10.49
N THR A 96 1.78 -5.82 10.10
CA THR A 96 1.82 -6.34 8.73
C THR A 96 0.71 -5.78 7.82
N ILE A 97 -0.13 -4.88 8.32
CA ILE A 97 -1.13 -4.18 7.49
C ILE A 97 -0.42 -3.18 6.60
N THR A 98 -0.62 -3.34 5.29
CA THR A 98 -0.12 -2.42 4.28
C THR A 98 -1.10 -1.26 4.08
N LEU A 99 -0.58 -0.11 3.65
CA LEU A 99 -1.37 1.08 3.33
C LEU A 99 -2.46 0.76 2.31
N GLY A 100 -2.10 0.15 1.18
CA GLY A 100 -3.07 -0.25 0.16
C GLY A 100 -4.10 -1.26 0.68
N GLY A 101 -3.69 -2.17 1.56
CA GLY A 101 -4.60 -3.11 2.21
C GLY A 101 -5.63 -2.42 3.11
N ALA A 102 -5.23 -1.44 3.92
CA ALA A 102 -6.14 -0.69 4.78
C ALA A 102 -7.06 0.24 3.99
N VAL A 103 -6.56 0.90 2.94
CA VAL A 103 -7.35 1.81 2.09
C VAL A 103 -8.44 1.03 1.34
N THR A 104 -8.07 -0.09 0.70
CA THR A 104 -9.02 -0.90 -0.09
C THR A 104 -9.91 -1.82 0.74
N GLY A 105 -9.45 -2.23 1.93
CA GLY A 105 -10.09 -3.24 2.77
C GLY A 105 -10.91 -2.70 3.93
N LEU A 106 -11.15 -1.38 3.98
CA LEU A 106 -11.77 -0.68 5.12
C LEU A 106 -11.04 -0.97 6.43
N GLY A 107 -9.80 -0.50 6.54
CA GLY A 107 -9.10 -0.48 7.83
C GLY A 107 -9.90 0.33 8.87
N ILE A 108 -9.92 -0.11 10.11
CA ILE A 108 -10.59 0.57 11.23
C ILE A 108 -9.67 0.48 12.43
N GLU A 109 -9.61 1.57 13.22
CA GLU A 109 -9.03 1.56 14.56
C GLU A 109 -9.83 2.51 15.47
N SER A 110 -9.63 2.44 16.78
CA SER A 110 -10.25 3.33 17.77
C SER A 110 -10.06 4.82 17.44
N ALA A 111 -8.90 5.18 16.87
CA ALA A 111 -8.62 6.54 16.38
C ALA A 111 -9.61 7.00 15.30
N SER A 112 -10.21 6.07 14.54
CA SER A 112 -11.18 6.38 13.50
C SER A 112 -12.45 7.05 14.02
N PHE A 113 -12.79 6.87 15.30
CA PHE A 113 -13.92 7.59 15.91
C PHE A 113 -13.78 9.11 15.77
N ARG A 114 -12.54 9.63 15.90
CA ARG A 114 -12.26 11.06 15.81
C ARG A 114 -11.69 11.47 14.45
N SER A 115 -10.83 10.61 13.89
CA SER A 115 -9.97 10.99 12.76
C SER A 115 -10.37 10.33 11.44
N GLY A 116 -11.46 9.55 11.42
CA GLY A 116 -11.90 8.80 10.25
C GLY A 116 -11.08 7.54 9.95
N LEU A 117 -11.52 6.83 8.92
CA LEU A 117 -10.94 5.61 8.41
C LEU A 117 -9.69 5.92 7.56
N PRO A 118 -8.74 4.99 7.43
CA PRO A 118 -7.54 5.12 6.60
C PRO A 118 -7.76 5.69 5.20
N HIS A 119 -8.84 5.29 4.52
CA HIS A 119 -9.12 5.76 3.16
C HIS A 119 -9.60 7.22 3.12
N GLU A 120 -10.16 7.73 4.22
CA GLU A 120 -10.58 9.14 4.32
C GLU A 120 -9.37 10.09 4.47
N SER A 121 -8.19 9.55 4.79
CA SER A 121 -6.92 10.30 4.81
C SER A 121 -6.22 10.35 3.44
N VAL A 122 -6.74 9.67 2.41
CA VAL A 122 -6.13 9.63 1.07
C VAL A 122 -6.55 10.86 0.27
N ILE A 123 -5.57 11.64 -0.19
CA ILE A 123 -5.80 12.83 -1.04
C ILE A 123 -5.91 12.41 -2.51
N GLU A 124 -4.97 11.59 -2.98
CA GLU A 124 -4.95 11.02 -4.32
C GLU A 124 -4.34 9.61 -4.31
N MET A 125 -4.64 8.82 -5.33
CA MET A 125 -4.11 7.46 -5.49
C MET A 125 -4.06 7.07 -6.97
N ASP A 126 -2.92 6.51 -7.37
CA ASP A 126 -2.78 5.88 -8.68
C ASP A 126 -3.38 4.47 -8.69
N ILE A 127 -4.20 4.20 -9.70
CA ILE A 127 -4.80 2.88 -9.94
C ILE A 127 -4.23 2.30 -11.23
N LEU A 128 -3.73 1.06 -11.15
CA LEU A 128 -3.43 0.27 -12.33
C LEU A 128 -4.71 -0.39 -12.85
N THR A 129 -5.19 0.08 -14.00
CA THR A 129 -6.38 -0.42 -14.72
C THR A 129 -6.01 -1.39 -15.84
#